data_AF-A0A1V9FFV1-F1
#
_entry.id   AF-A0A1V9FFV1-F1
#
_cell.length_a   1.000
_cell.length_b   1.000
_cell.length_c   1.000
_cell.angle_alpha   90.00
_cell.angle_beta   90.00
_cell.angle_gamma   90.00
#
_symmetry.space_group_name_H-M   'P 1'
#
loop_
_entity.id
_entity.type
_entity.pdbx_description
1 polymer ?
#
loop_
_entity_poly.entity_id
_entity_poly.type
_entity_poly.pdbx_seq_one_letter_code
_entity_poly.pdbx_strand_id
1 'polypeptide(L)'
;MKKCCFILLQFLLCTLLQAQQTTLTPEQIKALTPDWKGERSADGRPHVSDKLLTRLKAVRLEEAWGILRNKGYMNQFEGDWMVLHPDSAMTGRAVTAQYLPMRPDVDKLIKEKGKAESRIGAPNSWPIDVLQHGDIYIADSYGKVVDGTLIGDNLGNAIYARSARGVIFYGAVRDREGLEEINGFNAWIKGYDPSYIQQMMLGGINVPIRIGRATVLPGDAVLAKKGGVVFIPAQLLEDVVLNAEFIALRDAFGHQRLREGKYTPGQIDTQWTDEIKKDFLKWLDANPDKLPMSRQELDVFMKDRTW
;
A
#
# COMPACT_ATOMS: atom_id res chain seq x y z
N MET A 1 55.21 -25.48 42.22
CA MET A 1 54.07 -26.37 41.89
C MET A 1 52.77 -25.63 42.16
N LYS A 2 51.91 -25.48 41.13
CA LYS A 2 50.42 -25.42 41.18
C LYS A 2 49.82 -24.28 42.06
N LYS A 3 48.97 -23.36 41.57
CA LYS A 3 47.82 -23.51 40.65
C LYS A 3 47.47 -22.16 40.01
N CYS A 4 47.29 -22.19 38.69
CA CYS A 4 46.48 -21.20 37.95
C CYS A 4 45.03 -21.29 38.44
N CYS A 5 44.41 -20.14 38.71
CA CYS A 5 42.96 -20.01 38.81
C CYS A 5 42.52 -18.93 37.82
N PHE A 6 42.27 -19.34 36.57
CA PHE A 6 41.56 -18.54 35.59
C PHE A 6 40.07 -18.63 35.95
N ILE A 7 39.49 -17.53 36.41
CA ILE A 7 38.04 -17.39 36.56
C ILE A 7 37.50 -17.05 35.18
N LEU A 8 36.90 -18.04 34.51
CA LEU A 8 36.16 -17.86 33.28
C LEU A 8 34.81 -17.22 33.64
N LEU A 9 34.68 -15.90 33.42
CA LEU A 9 33.41 -15.20 33.54
C LEU A 9 32.56 -15.54 32.30
N GLN A 10 31.77 -16.61 32.37
CA GLN A 10 30.78 -16.92 31.33
C GLN A 10 29.67 -15.84 31.39
N PHE A 11 29.70 -14.91 30.44
CA PHE A 11 28.54 -14.08 30.12
C PHE A 11 27.42 -15.02 29.65
N LEU A 12 26.50 -15.35 30.56
CA LEU A 12 25.24 -15.97 30.21
C LEU A 12 24.43 -14.94 29.43
N LEU A 13 24.55 -14.95 28.10
CA LEU A 13 23.67 -14.19 27.23
C LEU A 13 22.28 -14.84 27.36
N CYS A 14 21.50 -14.42 28.35
CA CYS A 14 20.08 -14.72 28.42
C CYS A 14 19.44 -14.08 27.19
N THR A 15 19.34 -14.86 26.12
CA THR A 15 18.45 -14.52 25.01
C THR A 15 17.04 -14.61 25.57
N LEU A 16 16.50 -13.47 25.96
CA LEU A 16 15.07 -13.34 26.20
C LEU A 16 14.40 -13.72 24.87
N LEU A 17 13.90 -14.95 24.79
CA LEU A 17 13.00 -15.38 23.73
C LEU A 17 11.79 -14.44 23.78
N GLN A 18 11.81 -13.39 22.96
CA GLN A 18 10.64 -12.55 22.80
C GLN A 18 9.57 -13.38 22.11
N ALA A 19 8.55 -13.75 22.87
CA ALA A 19 7.35 -14.37 22.33
C ALA A 19 6.80 -13.52 21.18
N GLN A 20 6.20 -14.19 20.19
CA GLN A 20 5.65 -13.58 18.98
C GLN A 20 4.87 -12.28 19.31
N GLN A 21 5.23 -11.19 18.65
CA GLN A 21 4.60 -9.89 18.87
C GLN A 21 3.33 -9.75 18.03
N THR A 22 2.25 -9.28 18.66
CA THR A 22 1.01 -8.92 17.95
C THR A 22 1.22 -7.67 17.10
N THR A 23 2.16 -6.79 17.47
CA THR A 23 2.62 -5.68 16.63
C THR A 23 4.14 -5.71 16.60
N LEU A 24 4.74 -5.65 15.40
CA LEU A 24 6.20 -5.59 15.29
C LEU A 24 6.73 -4.31 15.94
N THR A 25 7.93 -4.38 16.54
CA THR A 25 8.60 -3.17 17.02
C THR A 25 9.01 -2.26 15.86
N PRO A 26 9.24 -0.95 16.10
CA PRO A 26 9.76 -0.06 15.08
C PRO A 26 11.06 -0.55 14.43
N GLU A 27 11.94 -1.19 15.19
CA GLU A 27 13.21 -1.76 14.72
C GLU A 27 12.96 -2.95 13.77
N GLN A 28 12.01 -3.81 14.11
CA GLN A 28 11.61 -4.92 13.24
C GLN A 28 10.98 -4.42 11.94
N ILE A 29 10.13 -3.40 11.99
CA ILE A 29 9.52 -2.80 10.79
C ILE A 29 10.59 -2.12 9.91
N LYS A 30 11.55 -1.42 10.51
CA LYS A 30 12.71 -0.88 9.79
C LYS A 30 13.51 -1.97 9.07
N ALA A 31 13.70 -3.12 9.72
CA ALA A 31 14.41 -4.25 9.14
C ALA A 31 13.68 -4.90 7.94
N LEU A 32 12.35 -4.76 7.83
CA LEU A 32 11.59 -5.23 6.66
C LEU A 32 11.80 -4.35 5.42
N THR A 33 12.21 -3.09 5.61
CA THR A 33 12.30 -2.09 4.54
C THR A 33 13.68 -1.41 4.54
N PRO A 34 14.79 -2.17 4.40
CA PRO A 34 16.15 -1.64 4.55
C PRO A 34 16.53 -0.62 3.47
N ASP A 35 15.90 -0.71 2.29
CA ASP A 35 16.15 0.18 1.16
C ASP A 35 15.47 1.54 1.31
N TRP A 36 14.48 1.66 2.21
CA TRP A 36 13.86 2.95 2.50
C TRP A 36 14.78 3.83 3.36
N LYS A 37 15.20 4.96 2.79
CA LYS A 37 16.09 5.95 3.41
C LYS A 37 15.39 7.26 3.82
N GLY A 38 14.11 7.40 3.52
CA GLY A 38 13.33 8.59 3.87
C GLY A 38 12.83 8.61 5.31
N GLU A 39 11.97 9.57 5.62
CA GLU A 39 11.32 9.71 6.92
C GLU A 39 10.49 8.46 7.28
N ARG A 40 10.30 8.22 8.57
CA ARG A 40 9.52 7.10 9.10
C ARG A 40 8.58 7.60 10.18
N SER A 41 7.42 6.97 10.28
CA SER A 41 6.51 7.18 11.40
C SER A 41 7.10 6.63 12.69
N ALA A 42 6.51 7.01 13.84
CA ALA A 42 6.96 6.57 15.16
C ALA A 42 6.96 5.03 15.33
N ASP A 43 6.06 4.33 14.63
CA ASP A 43 6.00 2.87 14.59
C ASP A 43 6.99 2.23 13.61
N GLY A 44 7.88 3.01 12.97
CA GLY A 44 8.96 2.53 12.11
C GLY A 44 8.60 2.31 10.64
N ARG A 45 7.32 2.45 10.25
CA ARG A 45 6.90 2.35 8.84
C ARG A 45 7.54 3.43 7.98
N PRO A 46 7.88 3.14 6.71
CA PRO A 46 8.17 4.19 5.73
C PRO A 46 7.08 5.27 5.68
N HIS A 47 7.48 6.53 5.73
CA HIS A 47 6.58 7.67 5.60
C HIS A 47 6.75 8.30 4.21
N VAL A 48 6.07 7.73 3.21
CA VAL A 48 6.08 8.28 1.86
C VAL A 48 5.31 9.61 1.79
N SER A 49 5.77 10.52 0.91
CA SER A 49 5.25 11.89 0.79
C SER A 49 3.78 11.94 0.33
N ASP A 50 2.98 12.74 1.02
CA ASP A 50 1.60 13.05 0.62
C ASP A 50 1.50 13.71 -0.76
N LYS A 51 2.52 14.49 -1.16
CA LYS A 51 2.60 15.06 -2.51
C LYS A 51 2.66 13.96 -3.56
N LEU A 52 3.49 12.92 -3.34
CA LEU A 52 3.59 11.79 -4.25
C LEU A 52 2.31 10.94 -4.24
N LEU A 53 1.69 10.72 -3.07
CA LEU A 53 0.41 10.01 -2.99
C LEU A 53 -0.73 10.75 -3.71
N THR A 54 -0.72 12.08 -3.68
CA THR A 54 -1.66 12.92 -4.42
C THR A 54 -1.47 12.75 -5.93
N ARG A 55 -0.23 12.80 -6.41
CA ARG A 55 0.11 12.58 -7.82
C ARG A 55 -0.19 11.16 -8.28
N LEU A 56 0.11 10.16 -7.44
CA LEU A 56 -0.16 8.74 -7.68
C LEU A 56 -1.64 8.49 -8.00
N LYS A 57 -2.56 9.29 -7.44
CA LYS A 57 -4.00 9.14 -7.70
C LYS A 57 -4.36 9.29 -9.18
N ALA A 58 -3.57 10.03 -9.96
CA ALA A 58 -3.77 10.21 -11.40
C ALA A 58 -3.15 9.09 -12.26
N VAL A 59 -2.23 8.30 -11.72
CA VAL A 59 -1.53 7.21 -12.44
C VAL A 59 -2.49 6.08 -12.82
N ARG A 60 -2.35 5.51 -14.02
CA ARG A 60 -3.16 4.34 -14.43
C ARG A 60 -2.64 3.05 -13.79
N LEU A 61 -3.51 2.07 -13.59
CA LEU A 61 -3.13 0.80 -12.95
C LEU A 61 -2.08 0.06 -13.78
N GLU A 62 -2.25 0.04 -15.10
CA GLU A 62 -1.38 -0.64 -16.06
C GLU A 62 0.03 -0.04 -16.08
N GLU A 63 0.13 1.29 -15.95
CA GLU A 63 1.40 2.01 -15.89
C GLU A 63 2.15 1.67 -14.60
N ALA A 64 1.51 1.88 -13.44
CA ALA A 64 2.10 1.55 -12.15
C ALA A 64 2.54 0.08 -12.10
N TRP A 65 1.69 -0.83 -12.60
CA TRP A 65 1.97 -2.24 -12.63
C TRP A 65 3.12 -2.61 -13.57
N GLY A 66 3.14 -2.05 -14.78
CA GLY A 66 4.22 -2.25 -15.75
C GLY A 66 5.58 -1.79 -15.22
N ILE A 67 5.63 -0.61 -14.57
CA ILE A 67 6.85 -0.07 -13.97
C ILE A 67 7.39 -0.99 -12.88
N LEU A 68 6.53 -1.47 -11.98
CA LEU A 68 6.92 -2.41 -10.92
C LEU A 68 7.45 -3.73 -11.48
N ARG A 69 6.76 -4.29 -12.49
CA ARG A 69 7.21 -5.53 -13.15
C ARG A 69 8.56 -5.37 -13.83
N ASN A 70 8.82 -4.24 -14.46
CA ASN A 70 10.13 -3.94 -15.06
C ASN A 70 11.26 -3.85 -14.02
N LYS A 71 10.93 -3.59 -12.74
CA LYS A 71 11.85 -3.63 -11.60
C LYS A 71 11.89 -4.98 -10.89
N GLY A 72 11.25 -6.02 -11.43
CA GLY A 72 11.25 -7.38 -10.88
C GLY A 72 10.11 -7.68 -9.91
N TYR A 73 9.21 -6.73 -9.64
CA TYR A 73 8.10 -6.90 -8.70
C TYR A 73 6.88 -7.48 -9.41
N MET A 74 6.84 -8.81 -9.52
CA MET A 74 5.84 -9.54 -10.32
C MET A 74 4.52 -9.84 -9.59
N ASN A 75 4.41 -9.48 -8.30
CA ASN A 75 3.30 -9.86 -7.42
C ASN A 75 2.77 -8.67 -6.61
N GLN A 76 2.56 -7.49 -7.19
CA GLN A 76 2.09 -6.29 -6.47
C GLN A 76 0.70 -5.79 -6.89
N PHE A 77 -0.10 -6.62 -7.57
CA PHE A 77 -1.45 -6.25 -8.00
C PHE A 77 -2.48 -7.32 -7.61
N GLU A 78 -3.63 -6.90 -7.07
CA GLU A 78 -4.78 -7.75 -6.81
C GLU A 78 -6.05 -7.14 -7.42
N GLY A 79 -6.87 -7.97 -8.08
CA GLY A 79 -8.11 -7.59 -8.75
C GLY A 79 -9.36 -8.17 -8.09
N ASP A 80 -10.47 -8.17 -8.83
CA ASP A 80 -11.75 -8.80 -8.45
C ASP A 80 -12.25 -8.33 -7.08
N TRP A 81 -12.41 -7.01 -6.96
CA TRP A 81 -12.90 -6.36 -5.76
C TRP A 81 -14.33 -5.89 -5.96
N MET A 82 -15.16 -6.06 -4.93
CA MET A 82 -16.33 -5.22 -4.74
C MET A 82 -15.86 -3.88 -4.17
N VAL A 83 -16.31 -2.78 -4.76
CA VAL A 83 -15.92 -1.42 -4.35
C VAL A 83 -17.18 -0.65 -3.99
N LEU A 84 -17.19 -0.02 -2.81
CA LEU A 84 -18.36 0.77 -2.37
C LEU A 84 -18.60 1.98 -3.28
N HIS A 85 -17.54 2.74 -3.56
CA HIS A 85 -17.60 3.88 -4.48
C HIS A 85 -16.62 3.67 -5.65
N PRO A 86 -17.04 2.96 -6.71
CA PRO A 86 -16.16 2.55 -7.80
C PRO A 86 -15.60 3.71 -8.64
N ASP A 87 -16.25 4.88 -8.60
CA ASP A 87 -15.82 6.06 -9.36
C ASP A 87 -14.71 6.86 -8.64
N SER A 88 -14.35 6.46 -7.42
CA SER A 88 -13.31 7.10 -6.62
C SER A 88 -12.02 6.27 -6.59
N ALA A 89 -10.88 6.96 -6.71
CA ALA A 89 -9.56 6.39 -6.48
C ALA A 89 -9.07 6.71 -5.06
N MET A 90 -8.36 5.78 -4.44
CA MET A 90 -7.79 5.94 -3.10
C MET A 90 -6.28 5.67 -3.12
N THR A 91 -5.53 6.59 -2.51
CA THR A 91 -4.09 6.46 -2.28
C THR A 91 -3.74 6.75 -0.83
N GLY A 92 -2.70 6.09 -0.32
CA GLY A 92 -2.30 6.19 1.08
C GLY A 92 -1.17 5.23 1.44
N ARG A 93 -0.78 5.28 2.71
CA ARG A 93 0.24 4.41 3.33
C ARG A 93 -0.40 3.20 3.98
N ALA A 94 0.19 2.02 3.81
CA ALA A 94 -0.33 0.80 4.41
C ALA A 94 -0.21 0.78 5.95
N VAL A 95 -1.33 0.54 6.64
CA VAL A 95 -1.35 -0.13 7.95
C VAL A 95 -1.88 -1.53 7.73
N THR A 96 -1.07 -2.55 7.98
CA THR A 96 -1.43 -3.93 7.70
C THR A 96 -1.98 -4.63 8.94
N ALA A 97 -2.98 -5.50 8.76
CA ALA A 97 -3.41 -6.45 9.77
C ALA A 97 -3.67 -7.83 9.17
N GLN A 98 -3.11 -8.86 9.78
CA GLN A 98 -3.42 -10.25 9.45
C GLN A 98 -4.50 -10.76 10.39
N TYR A 99 -5.54 -11.38 9.86
CA TYR A 99 -6.46 -12.22 10.61
C TYR A 99 -6.26 -13.69 10.26
N LEU A 100 -6.54 -14.56 11.22
CA LEU A 100 -6.38 -16.01 11.13
C LEU A 100 -7.68 -16.70 11.58
N PRO A 101 -7.93 -17.95 11.16
CA PRO A 101 -8.96 -18.77 11.79
C PRO A 101 -8.75 -18.84 13.30
N MET A 102 -9.85 -18.81 14.06
CA MET A 102 -9.79 -18.84 15.53
C MET A 102 -9.05 -20.08 16.04
N ARG A 103 -8.05 -19.86 16.89
CA ARG A 103 -7.45 -20.88 17.74
C ARG A 103 -7.50 -20.38 19.18
N PRO A 104 -8.40 -20.92 20.05
CA PRO A 104 -8.67 -20.32 21.35
C PRO A 104 -7.45 -20.15 22.26
N ASP A 105 -6.49 -21.07 22.17
CA ASP A 105 -5.23 -21.03 22.93
C ASP A 105 -4.32 -19.88 22.46
N VAL A 106 -4.28 -19.58 21.15
CA VAL A 106 -3.52 -18.45 20.60
C VAL A 106 -4.24 -17.12 20.84
N ASP A 107 -5.54 -17.07 20.61
CA ASP A 107 -6.37 -15.88 20.85
C ASP A 107 -6.29 -15.42 22.31
N LYS A 108 -6.26 -16.37 23.26
CA LYS A 108 -6.04 -16.07 24.68
C LYS A 108 -4.71 -15.35 24.90
N LEU A 109 -3.61 -15.83 24.32
CA LEU A 109 -2.29 -15.21 24.44
C LEU A 109 -2.27 -13.80 23.85
N ILE A 110 -2.94 -13.60 22.70
CA ILE A 110 -3.04 -12.30 22.04
C ILE A 110 -3.81 -11.30 22.89
N LYS A 111 -4.92 -11.74 23.51
CA LYS A 111 -5.70 -10.91 24.45
C LYS A 111 -4.92 -10.57 25.72
N GLU A 112 -4.21 -11.52 26.30
CA GLU A 112 -3.35 -11.28 27.48
C GLU A 112 -2.22 -10.28 27.16
N LYS A 113 -1.59 -10.42 25.99
CA LYS A 113 -0.58 -9.48 25.51
C LYS A 113 -1.16 -8.09 25.26
N GLY A 114 -2.32 -7.99 24.63
CA GLY A 114 -3.00 -6.71 24.42
C GLY A 114 -3.30 -5.98 25.73
N LYS A 115 -3.69 -6.70 26.79
CA LYS A 115 -3.86 -6.12 28.14
C LYS A 115 -2.55 -5.59 28.70
N ALA A 116 -1.44 -6.33 28.55
CA ALA A 116 -0.12 -5.87 28.98
C ALA A 116 0.35 -4.63 28.20
N GLU A 117 -0.06 -4.50 26.94
CA GLU A 117 0.16 -3.33 26.08
C GLU A 117 -0.89 -2.21 26.31
N SER A 118 -1.76 -2.33 27.32
CA SER A 118 -2.84 -1.37 27.63
C SER A 118 -3.84 -1.12 26.49
N ARG A 119 -4.04 -2.10 25.61
CA ARG A 119 -5.04 -2.04 24.54
C ARG A 119 -6.45 -2.19 25.10
N ILE A 120 -7.39 -1.49 24.49
CA ILE A 120 -8.79 -1.44 24.92
C ILE A 120 -9.65 -2.22 23.92
N GLY A 121 -10.66 -2.93 24.42
CA GLY A 121 -11.63 -3.63 23.60
C GLY A 121 -11.08 -4.92 22.97
N ALA A 122 -11.79 -5.40 21.95
CA ALA A 122 -11.47 -6.65 21.28
C ALA A 122 -10.37 -6.47 20.21
N PRO A 123 -9.57 -7.51 19.91
CA PRO A 123 -8.42 -7.38 19.01
C PRO A 123 -8.69 -6.83 17.62
N ASN A 124 -9.93 -6.92 17.13
CA ASN A 124 -10.34 -6.42 15.82
C ASN A 124 -10.29 -4.87 15.70
N SER A 125 -10.40 -4.12 16.80
CA SER A 125 -10.32 -2.65 16.75
C SER A 125 -8.90 -2.11 16.86
N TRP A 126 -7.96 -2.89 17.39
CA TRP A 126 -6.60 -2.43 17.65
C TRP A 126 -5.82 -1.95 16.42
N PRO A 127 -5.97 -2.54 15.21
CA PRO A 127 -5.34 -1.99 14.01
C PRO A 127 -5.89 -0.62 13.61
N ILE A 128 -7.14 -0.31 13.98
CA ILE A 128 -7.76 0.98 13.68
C ILE A 128 -7.16 2.06 14.58
N ASP A 129 -6.87 1.74 15.84
CA ASP A 129 -6.30 2.69 16.80
C ASP A 129 -4.91 3.22 16.42
N VAL A 130 -4.16 2.48 15.61
CA VAL A 130 -2.82 2.89 15.15
C VAL A 130 -2.85 3.68 13.84
N LEU A 131 -4.00 3.80 13.17
CA LEU A 131 -4.13 4.56 11.93
C LEU A 131 -3.81 6.03 12.17
N GLN A 132 -3.10 6.62 11.20
CA GLN A 132 -2.82 8.04 11.12
C GLN A 132 -3.43 8.64 9.84
N HIS A 133 -3.48 9.97 9.78
CA HIS A 133 -3.99 10.68 8.62
C HIS A 133 -3.28 10.24 7.31
N GLY A 134 -4.06 9.94 6.29
CA GLY A 134 -3.60 9.43 4.99
C GLY A 134 -3.20 7.95 4.95
N ASP A 135 -3.31 7.22 6.07
CA ASP A 135 -3.13 5.76 6.06
C ASP A 135 -4.32 5.07 5.39
N ILE A 136 -4.11 3.88 4.84
CA ILE A 136 -5.17 2.97 4.41
C ILE A 136 -5.11 1.75 5.31
N TYR A 137 -6.26 1.35 5.85
CA TYR A 137 -6.33 0.10 6.57
C TYR A 137 -6.33 -1.07 5.60
N ILE A 138 -5.30 -1.92 5.63
CA ILE A 138 -5.17 -3.07 4.75
C ILE A 138 -5.24 -4.32 5.62
N ALA A 139 -6.25 -5.16 5.40
CA ALA A 139 -6.45 -6.34 6.21
C ALA A 139 -6.66 -7.59 5.36
N ASP A 140 -6.11 -8.70 5.82
CA ASP A 140 -6.34 -10.02 5.24
C ASP A 140 -7.14 -10.89 6.22
N SER A 141 -8.30 -11.36 5.77
CA SER A 141 -9.12 -12.38 6.46
C SER A 141 -9.34 -13.61 5.60
N TYR A 142 -8.34 -13.94 4.75
CA TYR A 142 -8.31 -15.15 3.93
C TYR A 142 -9.57 -15.33 3.07
N GLY A 143 -10.24 -14.22 2.72
CA GLY A 143 -11.46 -14.20 1.91
C GLY A 143 -12.73 -14.64 2.65
N LYS A 144 -12.73 -14.68 3.99
CA LYS A 144 -13.90 -15.11 4.77
C LYS A 144 -15.06 -14.11 4.59
N VAL A 145 -16.21 -14.62 4.17
CA VAL A 145 -17.44 -13.83 3.98
C VAL A 145 -18.41 -14.04 5.14
N VAL A 146 -19.08 -15.19 5.19
CA VAL A 146 -19.97 -15.57 6.29
C VAL A 146 -19.17 -15.65 7.59
N ASP A 147 -19.65 -14.97 8.64
CA ASP A 147 -18.98 -14.81 9.93
C ASP A 147 -17.59 -14.14 9.85
N GLY A 148 -17.25 -13.51 8.72
CA GLY A 148 -15.97 -12.86 8.44
C GLY A 148 -16.04 -11.34 8.41
N THR A 149 -17.20 -10.77 8.69
CA THR A 149 -17.49 -9.34 8.57
C THR A 149 -16.86 -8.55 9.70
N LEU A 150 -15.64 -8.08 9.43
CA LEU A 150 -14.83 -7.31 10.36
C LEU A 150 -15.32 -5.87 10.46
N ILE A 151 -15.64 -5.25 9.32
CA ILE A 151 -15.94 -3.82 9.22
C ILE A 151 -17.45 -3.65 9.11
N GLY A 152 -18.03 -2.88 10.03
CA GLY A 152 -19.38 -2.32 9.96
C GLY A 152 -19.33 -0.81 10.13
N ASP A 153 -20.49 -0.16 10.22
CA ASP A 153 -20.66 1.30 10.24
C ASP A 153 -19.78 2.03 11.28
N ASN A 154 -19.74 1.54 12.52
CA ASN A 154 -18.98 2.11 13.62
C ASN A 154 -17.48 2.06 13.36
N LEU A 155 -16.98 0.93 12.85
CA LEU A 155 -15.57 0.77 12.54
C LEU A 155 -15.20 1.52 11.27
N GLY A 156 -16.10 1.62 10.29
CA GLY A 156 -15.94 2.49 9.12
C GLY A 156 -15.75 3.95 9.54
N ASN A 157 -16.60 4.46 10.44
CA ASN A 157 -16.48 5.81 10.99
C ASN A 157 -15.17 6.00 11.76
N ALA A 158 -14.76 5.02 12.59
CA ALA A 158 -13.50 5.09 13.31
C ALA A 158 -12.27 5.09 12.37
N ILE A 159 -12.31 4.28 11.30
CA ILE A 159 -11.26 4.28 10.27
C ILE A 159 -11.19 5.64 9.61
N TYR A 160 -12.32 6.17 9.12
CA TYR A 160 -12.35 7.45 8.42
C TYR A 160 -11.92 8.61 9.34
N ALA A 161 -12.38 8.64 10.58
CA ALA A 161 -12.04 9.68 11.54
C ALA A 161 -10.53 9.77 11.82
N ARG A 162 -9.81 8.64 11.78
CA ARG A 162 -8.36 8.60 12.00
C ARG A 162 -7.56 8.81 10.73
N SER A 163 -7.99 8.20 9.62
CA SER A 163 -7.18 8.11 8.42
C SER A 163 -7.58 9.09 7.32
N ALA A 164 -8.82 9.62 7.34
CA ALA A 164 -9.43 10.34 6.22
C ALA A 164 -9.37 9.56 4.89
N ARG A 165 -9.37 8.23 4.98
CA ARG A 165 -9.36 7.25 3.88
C ARG A 165 -10.33 6.12 4.23
N GLY A 166 -10.11 4.92 3.72
CA GLY A 166 -10.89 3.76 4.11
C GLY A 166 -10.07 2.49 4.19
N VAL A 167 -10.60 1.41 3.65
CA VAL A 167 -10.10 0.06 3.89
C VAL A 167 -9.95 -0.75 2.60
N ILE A 168 -8.92 -1.58 2.55
CA ILE A 168 -8.76 -2.65 1.57
C ILE A 168 -8.77 -3.94 2.36
N PHE A 169 -9.89 -4.65 2.32
CA PHE A 169 -10.13 -5.82 3.15
C PHE A 169 -10.31 -7.07 2.31
N TYR A 170 -9.35 -7.99 2.36
CA TYR A 170 -9.46 -9.31 1.73
C TYR A 170 -10.39 -10.21 2.57
N GLY A 171 -11.67 -9.86 2.53
CA GLY A 171 -12.73 -10.34 3.41
C GLY A 171 -14.06 -9.66 3.10
N ALA A 172 -15.02 -9.76 4.00
CA ALA A 172 -16.33 -9.13 3.85
C ALA A 172 -16.60 -8.01 4.84
N VAL A 173 -17.56 -7.15 4.52
CA VAL A 173 -18.07 -6.13 5.43
C VAL A 173 -19.53 -6.41 5.75
N ARG A 174 -20.03 -5.77 6.79
CA ARG A 174 -21.46 -5.67 7.10
C ARG A 174 -21.88 -4.20 7.08
N ASP A 175 -23.16 -3.93 7.36
CA ASP A 175 -23.70 -2.56 7.46
C ASP A 175 -23.39 -1.70 6.23
N ARG A 176 -23.51 -2.29 5.03
CA ARG A 176 -23.07 -1.67 3.76
C ARG A 176 -23.69 -0.30 3.52
N GLU A 177 -24.99 -0.16 3.76
CA GLU A 177 -25.71 1.12 3.61
C GLU A 177 -25.08 2.20 4.48
N GLY A 178 -24.85 1.91 5.78
CA GLY A 178 -24.20 2.84 6.69
C GLY A 178 -22.74 3.16 6.32
N LEU A 179 -22.00 2.22 5.70
CA LEU A 179 -20.65 2.48 5.19
C LEU A 179 -20.66 3.40 3.97
N GLU A 180 -21.64 3.26 3.07
CA GLU A 180 -21.80 4.09 1.87
C GLU A 180 -22.20 5.54 2.21
N GLU A 181 -22.78 5.79 3.40
CA GLU A 181 -23.13 7.12 3.90
C GLU A 181 -21.92 7.92 4.44
N ILE A 182 -20.78 7.27 4.70
CA ILE A 182 -19.59 7.94 5.25
C ILE A 182 -18.86 8.70 4.14
N ASN A 183 -19.18 9.99 4.00
CA ASN A 183 -18.60 10.87 2.99
C ASN A 183 -17.06 10.85 3.02
N GLY A 184 -16.44 10.35 1.95
CA GLY A 184 -14.99 10.29 1.76
C GLY A 184 -14.35 8.94 2.13
N PHE A 185 -15.07 8.07 2.84
CA PHE A 185 -14.66 6.68 3.06
C PHE A 185 -14.86 5.87 1.77
N ASN A 186 -14.05 4.84 1.57
CA ASN A 186 -14.27 3.86 0.51
C ASN A 186 -13.70 2.51 0.94
N ALA A 187 -14.21 1.42 0.36
CA ALA A 187 -13.75 0.09 0.68
C ALA A 187 -13.59 -0.78 -0.57
N TRP A 188 -12.47 -1.51 -0.65
CA TRP A 188 -12.25 -2.62 -1.58
C TRP A 188 -12.37 -3.92 -0.79
N ILE A 189 -13.37 -4.74 -1.10
CA ILE A 189 -13.80 -5.89 -0.31
C ILE A 189 -14.06 -7.10 -1.21
N LYS A 190 -14.10 -8.31 -0.64
CA LYS A 190 -14.42 -9.56 -1.35
C LYS A 190 -15.87 -10.03 -1.18
N GLY A 191 -16.63 -9.43 -0.27
CA GLY A 191 -18.03 -9.76 -0.08
C GLY A 191 -18.75 -8.87 0.93
N TYR A 192 -20.04 -9.14 1.09
CA TYR A 192 -20.87 -8.58 2.15
C TYR A 192 -21.68 -9.72 2.77
N ASP A 193 -21.94 -9.63 4.07
CA ASP A 193 -22.81 -10.55 4.79
C ASP A 193 -23.42 -9.83 6.03
N PRO A 194 -24.63 -10.17 6.50
CA PRO A 194 -25.22 -9.55 7.69
C PRO A 194 -24.68 -10.13 9.02
N SER A 195 -23.87 -11.20 8.99
CA SER A 195 -23.21 -11.72 10.19
C SER A 195 -22.26 -10.69 10.80
N TYR A 196 -21.68 -11.04 11.95
CA TYR A 196 -20.56 -10.33 12.56
C TYR A 196 -19.35 -11.25 12.62
N ILE A 197 -18.16 -10.69 12.84
CA ILE A 197 -16.94 -11.47 13.05
C ILE A 197 -17.13 -12.58 14.09
N GLN A 198 -17.01 -13.84 13.65
CA GLN A 198 -16.88 -15.02 14.51
C GLN A 198 -15.74 -15.91 14.01
N GLN A 199 -15.26 -16.84 14.83
CA GLN A 199 -14.26 -17.84 14.43
C GLN A 199 -13.02 -17.24 13.71
N MET A 200 -12.66 -16.00 14.05
CA MET A 200 -11.53 -15.28 13.48
C MET A 200 -10.80 -14.53 14.59
N MET A 201 -9.47 -14.55 14.57
CA MET A 201 -8.61 -13.86 15.54
C MET A 201 -7.59 -12.99 14.82
N LEU A 202 -7.16 -11.90 15.47
CA LEU A 202 -6.05 -11.10 14.98
C LEU A 202 -4.77 -11.93 15.04
N GLY A 203 -3.98 -11.97 13.98
CA GLY A 203 -2.66 -12.60 13.93
C GLY A 203 -1.51 -11.60 14.09
N GLY A 204 -1.68 -10.37 13.62
CA GLY A 204 -0.69 -9.31 13.79
C GLY A 204 -1.09 -7.97 13.18
N ILE A 205 -0.42 -6.90 13.61
CA ILE A 205 -0.56 -5.51 13.16
C ILE A 205 0.81 -5.03 12.71
N ASN A 206 0.87 -4.29 11.60
CA ASN A 206 2.12 -3.86 10.97
C ASN A 206 3.09 -5.04 10.76
N VAL A 207 2.55 -6.15 10.27
CA VAL A 207 3.30 -7.32 9.81
C VAL A 207 3.21 -7.42 8.27
N PRO A 208 4.17 -8.08 7.59
CA PRO A 208 3.97 -8.48 6.20
C PRO A 208 2.70 -9.34 6.07
N ILE A 209 1.83 -9.00 5.13
CA ILE A 209 0.61 -9.77 4.85
C ILE A 209 0.48 -10.08 3.36
N ARG A 210 -0.36 -11.05 3.05
CA ARG A 210 -0.76 -11.35 1.68
C ARG A 210 -2.16 -10.79 1.42
N ILE A 211 -2.31 -10.05 0.33
CA ILE A 211 -3.62 -9.64 -0.20
C ILE A 211 -3.79 -10.28 -1.57
N GLY A 212 -4.54 -11.38 -1.61
CA GLY A 212 -4.70 -12.19 -2.82
C GLY A 212 -3.37 -12.69 -3.35
N ARG A 213 -2.96 -12.21 -4.53
CA ARG A 213 -1.63 -12.53 -5.10
C ARG A 213 -0.53 -11.53 -4.74
N ALA A 214 -0.83 -10.51 -3.93
CA ALA A 214 0.13 -9.48 -3.59
C ALA A 214 0.74 -9.63 -2.19
N THR A 215 2.03 -9.29 -2.04
CA THR A 215 2.67 -9.11 -0.73
C THR A 215 2.64 -7.62 -0.39
N VAL A 216 2.21 -7.32 0.84
CA VAL A 216 2.08 -5.94 1.33
C VAL A 216 2.87 -5.79 2.62
N LEU A 217 3.76 -4.80 2.64
CA LEU A 217 4.49 -4.41 3.83
C LEU A 217 3.87 -3.18 4.49
N PRO A 218 4.02 -3.02 5.81
CA PRO A 218 3.62 -1.80 6.51
C PRO A 218 4.35 -0.58 5.92
N GLY A 219 3.58 0.46 5.57
CA GLY A 219 4.08 1.69 4.96
C GLY A 219 4.25 1.67 3.44
N ASP A 220 3.96 0.56 2.76
CA ASP A 220 3.85 0.55 1.30
C ASP A 220 2.82 1.59 0.81
N ALA A 221 3.11 2.21 -0.33
CA ALA A 221 2.18 3.12 -0.97
C ALA A 221 1.13 2.32 -1.72
N VAL A 222 -0.13 2.76 -1.68
CA VAL A 222 -1.23 2.04 -2.32
C VAL A 222 -1.87 2.90 -3.40
N LEU A 223 -2.17 2.27 -4.54
CA LEU A 223 -3.07 2.81 -5.56
C LEU A 223 -4.26 1.88 -5.71
N ALA A 224 -5.43 2.30 -5.23
CA ALA A 224 -6.69 1.58 -5.37
C ALA A 224 -7.61 2.32 -6.35
N LYS A 225 -8.08 1.61 -7.37
CA LYS A 225 -9.04 2.07 -8.38
C LYS A 225 -10.06 0.96 -8.65
N LYS A 226 -11.11 1.27 -9.43
CA LYS A 226 -12.15 0.29 -9.82
C LYS A 226 -11.60 -1.04 -10.35
N GLY A 227 -10.54 -0.98 -11.17
CA GLY A 227 -9.94 -2.18 -11.78
C GLY A 227 -9.11 -3.03 -10.83
N GLY A 228 -8.74 -2.52 -9.66
CA GLY A 228 -7.97 -3.25 -8.66
C GLY A 228 -7.04 -2.37 -7.83
N VAL A 229 -6.13 -3.04 -7.12
CA VAL A 229 -5.22 -2.41 -6.16
C VAL A 229 -3.78 -2.78 -6.50
N VAL A 230 -2.92 -1.77 -6.62
CA VAL A 230 -1.46 -1.93 -6.73
C VAL A 230 -0.80 -1.51 -5.42
N PHE A 231 0.07 -2.37 -4.88
CA PHE A 231 0.85 -2.12 -3.66
C PHE A 231 2.29 -1.81 -4.02
N ILE A 232 2.69 -0.56 -3.90
CA ILE A 232 3.99 -0.05 -4.35
C ILE A 232 4.94 -0.04 -3.16
N PRO A 233 6.06 -0.80 -3.21
CA PRO A 233 7.11 -0.71 -2.19
C PRO A 233 7.51 0.75 -1.98
N ALA A 234 7.60 1.19 -0.73
CA ALA A 234 7.78 2.61 -0.40
C ALA A 234 8.94 3.29 -1.16
N GLN A 235 10.09 2.60 -1.28
CA GLN A 235 11.28 3.08 -1.98
C GLN A 235 11.11 3.24 -3.50
N LEU A 236 10.04 2.70 -4.09
CA LEU A 236 9.75 2.79 -5.52
C LEU A 236 8.65 3.79 -5.86
N LEU A 237 8.00 4.41 -4.87
CA LEU A 237 6.87 5.31 -5.13
C LEU A 237 7.25 6.46 -6.06
N GLU A 238 8.34 7.14 -5.77
CA GLU A 238 8.79 8.29 -6.57
C GLU A 238 9.07 7.88 -8.01
N ASP A 239 9.83 6.79 -8.19
CA ASP A 239 10.08 6.20 -9.51
C ASP A 239 8.77 5.90 -10.24
N VAL A 240 7.82 5.22 -9.60
CA VAL A 240 6.53 4.87 -10.21
C VAL A 240 5.77 6.12 -10.67
N VAL A 241 5.68 7.15 -9.82
CA VAL A 241 4.98 8.40 -10.14
C VAL A 241 5.64 9.10 -11.33
N LEU A 242 6.96 9.33 -11.28
CA LEU A 242 7.67 10.06 -12.33
C LEU A 242 7.64 9.32 -13.67
N ASN A 243 7.79 8.00 -13.65
CA ASN A 243 7.70 7.18 -14.87
C ASN A 243 6.30 7.21 -15.47
N ALA A 244 5.25 7.04 -14.64
CA ALA A 244 3.88 7.04 -15.13
C ALA A 244 3.47 8.39 -15.72
N GLU A 245 3.87 9.48 -15.06
CA GLU A 245 3.67 10.85 -15.56
C GLU A 245 4.34 11.09 -16.91
N PHE A 246 5.56 10.60 -17.10
CA PHE A 246 6.23 10.66 -18.39
C PHE A 246 5.54 9.81 -19.46
N ILE A 247 5.09 8.60 -19.11
CA ILE A 247 4.32 7.74 -20.02
C ILE A 247 3.03 8.43 -20.44
N ALA A 248 2.30 9.05 -19.49
CA ALA A 248 1.08 9.78 -19.79
C ALA A 248 1.29 10.95 -20.76
N LEU A 249 2.42 11.67 -20.66
CA LEU A 249 2.81 12.70 -21.63
C LEU A 249 3.06 12.11 -23.02
N ARG A 250 3.82 11.00 -23.09
CA ARG A 250 4.10 10.31 -24.36
C ARG A 250 2.83 9.80 -25.02
N ASP A 251 1.92 9.22 -24.24
CA ASP A 251 0.61 8.76 -24.69
C ASP A 251 -0.23 9.92 -25.22
N ALA A 252 -0.29 11.04 -24.48
CA ALA A 252 -1.07 12.20 -24.90
C ALA A 252 -0.57 12.76 -26.25
N PHE A 253 0.74 12.86 -26.42
CA PHE A 253 1.37 13.21 -27.69
C PHE A 253 1.06 12.19 -28.79
N GLY A 254 1.32 10.91 -28.53
CA GLY A 254 1.12 9.82 -29.48
C GLY A 254 -0.32 9.76 -29.96
N HIS A 255 -1.28 9.73 -29.04
CA HIS A 255 -2.71 9.77 -29.37
C HIS A 255 -3.10 10.98 -30.21
N GLN A 256 -2.54 12.16 -29.93
CA GLN A 256 -2.81 13.34 -30.74
C GLN A 256 -2.27 13.17 -32.16
N ARG A 257 -0.98 12.80 -32.31
CA ARG A 257 -0.36 12.65 -33.64
C ARG A 257 -0.97 11.53 -34.47
N LEU A 258 -1.42 10.45 -33.83
CA LEU A 258 -2.16 9.37 -34.48
C LEU A 258 -3.52 9.86 -35.02
N ARG A 259 -4.27 10.63 -34.24
CA ARG A 259 -5.54 11.23 -34.71
C ARG A 259 -5.34 12.23 -35.84
N GLU A 260 -4.21 12.94 -35.84
CA GLU A 260 -3.83 13.86 -36.91
C GLU A 260 -3.30 13.14 -38.17
N GLY A 261 -3.06 11.83 -38.11
CA GLY A 261 -2.48 11.05 -39.21
C GLY A 261 -1.00 11.37 -39.49
N LYS A 262 -0.31 12.05 -38.56
CA LYS A 262 1.10 12.46 -38.73
C LYS A 262 2.07 11.29 -38.65
N TYR A 263 1.77 10.34 -37.77
CA TYR A 263 2.56 9.12 -37.56
C TYR A 263 1.65 7.89 -37.59
N THR A 264 2.23 6.74 -37.84
CA THR A 264 1.55 5.44 -37.76
C THR A 264 1.66 4.85 -36.34
N PRO A 265 0.77 3.91 -35.95
CA PRO A 265 0.87 3.22 -34.67
C PRO A 265 2.24 2.57 -34.46
N GLY A 266 2.77 1.89 -35.49
CA GLY A 266 4.08 1.25 -35.44
C GLY A 266 5.25 2.20 -35.22
N GLN A 267 5.13 3.49 -35.57
CA GLN A 267 6.16 4.50 -35.27
C GLN A 267 6.08 5.01 -33.83
N ILE A 268 4.87 5.09 -33.27
CA ILE A 268 4.63 5.60 -31.91
C ILE A 268 4.92 4.53 -30.85
N ASP A 269 4.63 3.26 -31.15
CA ASP A 269 4.74 2.14 -30.20
C ASP A 269 6.16 1.55 -30.10
N THR A 270 7.12 2.08 -30.87
CA THR A 270 8.53 1.65 -30.86
C THR A 270 9.45 2.73 -30.29
N GLN A 271 10.76 2.47 -30.29
CA GLN A 271 11.74 3.51 -30.00
C GLN A 271 11.60 4.67 -31.00
N TRP A 272 11.47 5.89 -30.50
CA TRP A 272 11.23 7.06 -31.34
C TRP A 272 12.49 7.50 -32.09
N THR A 273 12.29 7.87 -33.36
CA THR A 273 13.32 8.52 -34.17
C THR A 273 13.59 9.93 -33.64
N ASP A 274 14.74 10.52 -34.03
CA ASP A 274 15.07 11.90 -33.65
C ASP A 274 14.04 12.93 -34.15
N GLU A 275 13.34 12.61 -35.24
CA GLU A 275 12.24 13.43 -35.74
C GLU A 275 11.07 13.46 -34.74
N ILE A 276 10.61 12.28 -34.30
CA ILE A 276 9.50 12.16 -33.35
C ILE A 276 9.89 12.77 -32.01
N LYS A 277 11.14 12.57 -31.56
CA LYS A 277 11.65 13.20 -30.32
C LYS A 277 11.59 14.72 -30.38
N LYS A 278 12.07 15.32 -31.48
CA LYS A 278 12.00 16.78 -31.67
C LYS A 278 10.55 17.28 -31.72
N ASP A 279 9.65 16.50 -32.33
CA ASP A 279 8.24 16.84 -32.37
C ASP A 279 7.59 16.78 -30.99
N PHE A 280 7.91 15.77 -30.19
CA PHE A 280 7.45 15.66 -28.81
C PHE A 280 7.92 16.83 -27.95
N LEU A 281 9.19 17.22 -28.05
CA LEU A 281 9.70 18.38 -27.30
C LEU A 281 8.95 19.67 -27.67
N LYS A 282 8.74 19.92 -28.96
CA LYS A 282 7.93 21.05 -29.43
C LYS A 282 6.49 20.97 -28.94
N TRP A 283 5.92 19.76 -28.91
CA TRP A 283 4.57 19.53 -28.40
C TRP A 283 4.49 19.84 -26.90
N LEU A 284 5.49 19.45 -26.10
CA LEU A 284 5.54 19.78 -24.68
C LEU A 284 5.63 21.28 -24.45
N ASP A 285 6.47 21.99 -25.23
CA ASP A 285 6.61 23.45 -25.12
C ASP A 285 5.30 24.18 -25.48
N ALA A 286 4.50 23.59 -26.38
CA ALA A 286 3.17 24.08 -26.76
C ALA A 286 2.05 23.67 -25.80
N ASN A 287 2.29 22.75 -24.85
CA ASN A 287 1.30 22.24 -23.90
C ASN A 287 1.82 22.29 -22.45
N PRO A 288 2.22 23.48 -21.93
CA PRO A 288 2.80 23.60 -20.60
C PRO A 288 1.82 23.23 -19.48
N ASP A 289 0.51 23.35 -19.73
CA ASP A 289 -0.60 22.99 -18.83
C ASP A 289 -0.73 21.49 -18.59
N LYS A 290 -0.18 20.65 -19.48
CA LYS A 290 -0.22 19.19 -19.37
C LYS A 290 0.92 18.60 -18.53
N LEU A 291 1.90 19.41 -18.14
CA LEU A 291 3.08 18.95 -17.43
C LEU A 291 2.75 18.63 -15.96
N PRO A 292 2.93 17.38 -15.49
CA PRO A 292 2.67 16.99 -14.09
C PRO A 292 3.85 17.30 -13.15
N MET A 293 4.92 17.90 -13.69
CA MET A 293 6.12 18.35 -13.01
C MET A 293 6.68 19.59 -13.72
N SER A 294 7.64 20.28 -13.12
CA SER A 294 8.29 21.40 -13.80
C SER A 294 9.04 20.93 -15.05
N ARG A 295 9.20 21.83 -16.02
CA ARG A 295 9.96 21.52 -17.24
C ARG A 295 11.39 21.07 -16.93
N GLN A 296 12.02 21.70 -15.93
CA GLN A 296 13.37 21.33 -15.49
C GLN A 296 13.43 19.90 -14.91
N GLU A 297 12.46 19.52 -14.07
CA GLU A 297 12.38 18.15 -13.53
C GLU A 297 12.19 17.13 -14.67
N LEU A 298 11.35 17.45 -15.66
CA LEU A 298 11.13 16.59 -16.81
C LEU A 298 12.39 16.45 -17.67
N ASP A 299 13.11 17.54 -17.94
CA ASP A 299 14.35 17.52 -18.73
C ASP A 299 15.43 16.69 -18.04
N VAL A 300 15.55 16.80 -16.72
CA VAL A 300 16.45 15.94 -15.93
C VAL A 300 16.00 14.48 -16.02
N PHE A 301 14.70 14.20 -15.89
CA PHE A 301 14.16 12.85 -15.98
C PHE A 301 14.38 12.19 -17.36
N MET A 302 14.33 12.98 -18.44
CA MET A 302 14.51 12.49 -19.81
C MET A 302 15.97 12.23 -20.21
N LYS A 303 16.95 12.86 -19.53
CA LYS A 303 18.35 12.91 -19.97
C LYS A 303 19.02 11.54 -20.18
N ASP A 304 18.66 10.56 -19.35
CA ASP A 304 19.28 9.22 -19.35
C ASP A 304 18.34 8.12 -19.85
N ARG A 305 17.22 8.49 -20.48
CA ARG A 305 16.18 7.53 -20.89
C ARG A 305 16.16 7.30 -22.39
N THR A 306 15.87 6.06 -22.76
CA THR A 306 15.47 5.70 -24.10
C THR A 306 13.96 5.90 -24.23
N TRP A 307 13.57 6.69 -25.23
CA TRP A 307 12.20 6.93 -25.63
C TRP A 307 12.14 6.94 -27.16
#